data_AF-A0A075M3Q7-F1
#
_entry.id   AF-A0A075M3Q7-F1
#
_cell.length_a   1.000
_cell.length_b   1.000
_cell.length_c   1.000
_cell.angle_alpha   90.00
_cell.angle_beta   90.00
_cell.angle_gamma   90.00
#
_symmetry.space_group_name_H-M   'P 1'
#
loop_
_entity.id
_entity.type
_entity.pdbx_description
1 polymer ?
#
loop_
_entity_poly.entity_id
_entity_poly.type
_entity_poly.pdbx_seq_one_letter_code
_entity_poly.pdbx_strand_id
1 'polypeptide(L)'
;MLRISLTVIVVIVLLGISYGREQYGDYCEKFGLSEIQPPIFNGERFCLSDRNYKYCRSYNCPTPDCLHPLAPATGVCQYCEGKCSYGGTMYNIGGFSIKCLDGSNMCACSRNNRILKTRIAAYPRDMCFKKT
;
A
#
# COMPACT_ATOMS: atom_id res chain seq x y z
N MET A 1 25.22 -17.73 44.06
CA MET A 1 23.91 -17.06 44.11
C MET A 1 23.92 -15.92 43.08
N LEU A 2 23.33 -16.16 41.91
CA LEU A 2 23.33 -15.22 40.79
C LEU A 2 22.17 -14.22 40.99
N ARG A 3 22.46 -12.99 41.43
CA ARG A 3 21.46 -11.92 41.53
C ARG A 3 21.26 -11.32 40.14
N ILE A 4 20.35 -11.91 39.37
CA ILE A 4 19.87 -11.31 38.12
C ILE A 4 18.96 -10.15 38.53
N SER A 5 19.45 -8.92 38.43
CA SER A 5 18.70 -7.71 38.76
C SER A 5 17.45 -7.59 37.87
N LEU A 6 16.30 -7.30 38.48
CA LEU A 6 15.01 -7.08 37.80
C LEU A 6 15.11 -6.09 36.63
N THR A 7 16.02 -5.12 36.71
CA THR A 7 16.29 -4.14 35.66
C THR A 7 16.78 -4.76 34.35
N VAL A 8 17.51 -5.87 34.38
CA VAL A 8 18.01 -6.55 33.17
C VAL A 8 16.87 -7.24 32.43
N ILE A 9 15.88 -7.76 33.15
CA ILE A 9 14.71 -8.44 32.56
C ILE A 9 13.78 -7.40 31.90
N VAL A 10 13.59 -6.23 32.51
CA VAL A 10 12.72 -5.17 31.97
C VAL A 10 13.26 -4.58 30.66
N VAL A 11 14.58 -4.45 30.51
CA VAL A 11 15.19 -3.94 29.26
C VAL A 11 15.04 -4.93 28.10
N ILE A 12 15.09 -6.24 28.36
CA ILE A 12 14.90 -7.26 27.32
C ILE A 12 13.44 -7.30 26.83
N VAL A 13 12.46 -7.04 27.71
CA VAL A 13 11.04 -6.99 27.31
C VAL A 13 10.71 -5.74 26.50
N LEU A 14 11.39 -4.61 26.74
CA LEU A 14 11.19 -3.37 25.96
C LEU A 14 11.87 -3.39 24.58
N LEU A 15 12.85 -4.26 24.36
CA LEU A 15 13.56 -4.40 23.08
C LEU A 15 13.03 -5.53 22.19
N GLY A 16 12.07 -6.33 22.68
CA GLY A 16 11.80 -7.68 22.17
C GLY A 16 10.57 -7.87 21.29
N ILE A 17 9.97 -6.83 20.73
CA ILE A 17 8.87 -6.99 19.76
C ILE A 17 9.09 -6.08 18.54
N SER A 18 10.19 -6.29 17.83
CA SER A 18 10.26 -5.93 16.42
C SER A 18 9.64 -7.09 15.62
N TYR A 19 8.29 -7.15 15.58
CA TYR A 19 7.61 -7.99 14.60
C TYR A 19 8.08 -7.57 13.21
N GLY A 20 8.63 -8.53 12.48
CA GLY A 20 9.44 -8.32 11.29
C GLY A 20 8.66 -7.68 10.15
N ARG A 21 8.64 -6.36 10.12
CA ARG A 21 8.39 -5.58 8.90
C ARG A 21 9.56 -5.83 7.96
N GLU A 22 9.45 -6.87 7.15
CA GLU A 22 10.37 -7.07 6.04
C GLU A 22 10.01 -6.06 4.95
N GLN A 23 10.87 -5.06 4.80
CA GLN A 23 10.76 -4.05 3.75
C GLN A 23 11.46 -4.57 2.49
N TYR A 24 10.73 -4.63 1.37
CA TYR A 24 11.26 -5.07 0.08
C TYR A 24 11.40 -3.84 -0.83
N GLY A 25 12.62 -3.28 -0.88
CA GLY A 25 12.90 -2.02 -1.56
C GLY A 25 12.19 -0.83 -0.90
N ASP A 26 12.09 0.30 -1.60
CA ASP A 26 11.60 1.55 -0.99
C ASP A 26 10.07 1.65 -0.90
N TYR A 27 9.33 0.73 -1.52
CA TYR A 27 7.90 0.94 -1.81
C TYR A 27 6.97 -0.20 -1.35
N CYS A 28 7.51 -1.27 -0.75
CA CYS A 28 6.71 -2.44 -0.39
C CYS A 28 6.99 -2.97 1.01
N GLU A 29 5.91 -3.33 1.69
CA GLU A 29 5.89 -3.80 3.08
C GLU A 29 5.26 -5.19 3.13
N LYS A 30 5.92 -6.13 3.79
CA LYS A 30 5.36 -7.46 4.07
C LYS A 30 4.94 -7.53 5.53
N PHE A 31 3.71 -7.97 5.76
CA PHE A 31 3.10 -8.13 7.08
C PHE A 31 2.66 -9.57 7.27
N GLY A 32 2.63 -10.04 8.52
CA GLY A 32 1.89 -11.26 8.88
C GLY A 32 0.37 -11.06 8.66
N LEU A 33 -0.37 -12.13 8.35
CA LEU A 33 -1.83 -12.01 8.14
C LEU A 33 -2.58 -11.40 9.34
N SER A 34 -2.13 -11.72 10.55
CA SER A 34 -2.67 -11.27 11.84
C SER A 34 -2.04 -9.97 12.34
N GLU A 35 -1.09 -9.40 11.61
CA GLU A 35 -0.39 -8.19 12.02
C GLU A 35 -1.26 -6.95 11.78
N ILE A 36 -1.30 -6.06 12.76
CA ILE A 36 -2.00 -4.78 12.65
C ILE A 36 -1.15 -3.85 11.80
N GLN A 37 -1.73 -3.39 10.69
CA GLN A 37 -1.03 -2.50 9.78
C GLN A 37 -1.03 -1.07 10.33
N PRO A 38 0.08 -0.32 10.20
CA PRO A 38 0.14 1.05 10.69
C PRO A 38 -0.85 1.94 9.92
N PRO A 39 -1.49 2.93 10.59
CA PRO A 39 -2.42 3.84 9.93
C PRO A 39 -1.71 4.68 8.86
N ILE A 40 -2.46 5.09 7.83
CA ILE A 40 -1.99 6.06 6.82
C ILE A 40 -2.87 7.31 6.92
N PHE A 41 -2.24 8.47 7.09
CA PHE A 41 -2.94 9.73 7.31
C PHE A 41 -3.27 10.49 6.02
N ASN A 42 -2.44 10.36 4.97
CA ASN A 42 -2.66 11.04 3.69
C ASN A 42 -2.22 10.15 2.51
N GLY A 43 -2.88 9.01 2.37
CA GLY A 43 -2.46 8.02 1.39
C GLY A 43 -3.31 6.78 1.36
N GLU A 44 -3.04 5.95 0.36
CA GLU A 44 -3.71 4.68 0.14
C GLU A 44 -2.74 3.51 0.28
N ARG A 45 -3.25 2.41 0.83
CA ARG A 45 -2.54 1.13 0.87
C ARG A 45 -3.25 0.11 0.02
N PHE A 46 -2.48 -0.53 -0.85
CA PHE A 46 -2.96 -1.64 -1.65
C PHE A 46 -2.24 -2.90 -1.19
N CYS A 47 -3.00 -3.85 -0.64
CA CYS A 47 -2.47 -5.10 -0.12
C CYS A 47 -2.99 -6.30 -0.90
N LEU A 48 -2.10 -7.26 -1.16
CA LEU A 48 -2.46 -8.61 -1.60
C LEU A 48 -2.05 -9.61 -0.53
N SER A 49 -2.97 -10.53 -0.22
CA SER A 49 -2.71 -11.60 0.75
C SER A 49 -2.25 -12.87 0.04
N ASP A 50 -1.29 -13.55 0.65
CA ASP A 50 -0.85 -14.91 0.37
C ASP A 50 -1.10 -15.78 1.63
N ARG A 51 -0.79 -17.08 1.59
CA ARG A 51 -1.10 -18.06 2.65
C ARG A 51 -0.80 -17.59 4.07
N ASN A 52 0.34 -16.91 4.28
CA ASN A 52 0.81 -16.49 5.61
C ASN A 52 1.08 -14.99 5.73
N TYR A 53 1.07 -14.25 4.61
CA TYR A 53 1.57 -12.87 4.56
C TYR A 53 0.66 -11.95 3.74
N LYS A 54 0.71 -10.66 4.03
CA LYS A 54 0.16 -9.59 3.19
C LYS A 54 1.31 -8.76 2.63
N TYR A 55 1.29 -8.51 1.34
CA TYR A 55 2.23 -7.65 0.64
C TYR A 55 1.52 -6.37 0.27
N CYS A 56 1.97 -5.26 0.84
CA CYS A 56 1.29 -3.98 0.76
C CYS A 56 2.21 -2.93 0.15
N ARG A 57 1.63 -2.10 -0.72
CA ARG A 57 2.26 -0.86 -1.16
C ARG A 57 1.46 0.33 -0.67
N SER A 58 2.17 1.26 -0.04
CA SER A 58 1.60 2.49 0.51
C SER A 58 2.01 3.65 -0.39
N TYR A 59 1.06 4.54 -0.69
CA TYR A 59 1.28 5.70 -1.54
C TYR A 59 0.67 6.93 -0.90
N ASN A 60 1.31 8.08 -1.05
CA ASN A 60 0.70 9.34 -0.67
C ASN A 60 -0.38 9.73 -1.68
N CYS A 61 -1.44 10.37 -1.22
CA CYS A 61 -2.44 10.89 -2.14
C CYS A 61 -1.84 12.00 -3.01
N PRO A 62 -2.01 11.93 -4.33
CA PRO A 62 -1.59 13.03 -5.19
C PRO A 62 -2.45 14.27 -4.92
N THR A 63 -1.86 15.45 -5.02
CA THR A 63 -2.59 16.71 -4.87
C THR A 63 -3.48 16.94 -6.10
N PRO A 64 -4.81 17.08 -5.95
CA PRO A 64 -5.69 17.40 -7.07
C PRO A 64 -5.46 18.84 -7.54
N ASP A 65 -5.32 19.02 -8.85
CA ASP A 65 -5.16 20.32 -9.51
C ASP A 65 -6.51 20.81 -10.05
N CYS A 66 -7.49 20.99 -9.15
CA CYS A 66 -8.82 21.49 -9.48
C CYS A 66 -9.45 22.19 -8.28
N LEU A 67 -10.35 23.13 -8.55
CA LEU A 67 -11.02 23.94 -7.52
C LEU A 67 -11.95 23.12 -6.62
N HIS A 68 -12.57 22.07 -7.18
CA HIS A 68 -13.53 21.20 -6.48
C HIS A 68 -13.13 19.73 -6.61
N PRO A 69 -12.22 19.24 -5.76
CA PRO A 69 -11.88 17.82 -5.70
C PRO A 69 -13.07 16.98 -5.25
N LEU A 70 -13.21 15.82 -5.87
CA LEU A 70 -14.24 14.82 -5.60
C LEU A 70 -13.70 13.73 -4.68
N ALA A 71 -14.55 13.24 -3.78
CA ALA A 71 -14.25 12.08 -2.96
C ALA A 71 -14.47 10.78 -3.75
N PRO A 72 -13.59 9.77 -3.62
CA PRO A 72 -13.75 8.51 -4.33
C PRO A 72 -14.91 7.68 -3.78
N ALA A 73 -15.45 6.79 -4.59
CA ALA A 73 -16.41 5.79 -4.10
C ALA A 73 -15.75 4.79 -3.13
N THR A 74 -14.45 4.58 -3.27
CA THR A 74 -13.62 3.69 -2.44
C THR A 74 -12.24 4.30 -2.24
N GLY A 75 -11.71 4.29 -1.02
CA GLY A 75 -10.38 4.85 -0.71
C GLY A 75 -10.48 6.23 -0.06
N VAL A 76 -9.37 6.98 -0.09
CA VAL A 76 -9.26 8.30 0.57
C VAL A 76 -8.73 9.39 -0.34
N CYS A 77 -8.06 9.03 -1.44
CA CYS A 77 -7.45 10.03 -2.31
C CYS A 77 -8.51 10.74 -3.17
N GLN A 78 -8.58 12.06 -3.01
CA GLN A 78 -9.45 12.91 -3.82
C GLN A 78 -8.96 12.99 -5.27
N TYR A 79 -9.86 13.34 -6.17
CA TYR A 79 -9.57 13.43 -7.60
C TYR A 79 -10.37 14.56 -8.27
N CYS A 80 -9.96 14.95 -9.47
CA CYS A 80 -10.70 15.93 -10.26
C CYS A 80 -11.66 15.23 -11.22
N GLU A 81 -12.73 15.91 -11.62
CA GLU A 81 -13.58 15.42 -12.71
C GLU A 81 -12.73 15.07 -13.95
N GLY A 82 -13.00 13.94 -14.58
CA GLY A 82 -12.19 13.45 -15.71
C GLY A 82 -10.91 12.70 -15.31
N LYS A 83 -10.58 12.59 -14.01
CA LYS A 83 -9.36 11.94 -13.51
C LYS A 83 -9.66 10.83 -12.48
N CYS A 84 -8.63 10.06 -12.10
CA CYS A 84 -8.61 9.22 -10.92
C CYS A 84 -7.21 9.22 -10.29
N SER A 85 -7.16 8.96 -8.98
CA SER A 85 -5.94 8.74 -8.22
C SER A 85 -5.64 7.25 -8.14
N TYR A 86 -4.42 6.85 -8.47
CA TYR A 86 -3.98 5.47 -8.32
C TYR A 86 -2.47 5.38 -8.15
N GLY A 87 -2.00 4.61 -7.18
CA GLY A 87 -0.56 4.42 -6.93
C GLY A 87 0.20 5.74 -6.73
N GLY A 88 -0.42 6.71 -6.07
CA GLY A 88 0.16 8.04 -5.82
C GLY A 88 0.26 8.94 -7.05
N THR A 89 -0.43 8.60 -8.15
CA THR A 89 -0.41 9.37 -9.40
C THR A 89 -1.83 9.65 -9.88
N MET A 90 -2.02 10.78 -10.57
CA MET A 90 -3.29 11.15 -11.19
C MET A 90 -3.32 10.73 -12.66
N TYR A 91 -4.39 10.06 -13.08
CA TYR A 91 -4.58 9.60 -14.45
C TYR A 91 -5.87 10.15 -15.04
N ASN A 92 -5.85 10.41 -16.35
CA ASN A 92 -7.06 10.77 -17.09
C ASN A 92 -7.91 9.52 -17.36
N ILE A 93 -9.23 9.66 -17.26
CA ILE A 93 -10.18 8.63 -17.64
C ILE A 93 -10.11 8.44 -19.16
N GLY A 94 -10.15 7.18 -19.60
CA GLY A 94 -9.99 6.84 -21.02
C GLY A 94 -8.55 6.85 -21.52
N GLY A 95 -7.57 7.16 -20.66
CA GLY A 95 -6.16 6.90 -20.96
C GLY A 95 -5.90 5.40 -21.02
N PHE A 96 -5.45 4.89 -22.18
CA PHE A 96 -5.39 3.45 -22.47
C PHE A 96 -4.15 2.72 -21.92
N SER A 97 -3.33 3.33 -21.05
CA SER A 97 -2.02 2.76 -20.70
C SER A 97 -1.54 2.96 -19.27
N ILE A 98 -2.42 2.78 -18.27
CA ILE A 98 -2.01 2.83 -16.86
C ILE A 98 -1.42 1.47 -16.48
N LYS A 99 -0.14 1.41 -16.09
CA LYS A 99 0.40 0.19 -15.47
C LYS A 99 -0.23 0.02 -14.08
N CYS A 100 -0.72 -1.17 -13.79
CA CYS A 100 -1.17 -1.55 -12.46
C CYS A 100 -0.02 -1.52 -11.45
N LEU A 101 -0.34 -1.57 -10.17
CA LEU A 101 0.67 -1.55 -9.10
C LEU A 101 1.66 -2.72 -9.15
N ASP A 102 1.29 -3.83 -9.80
CA ASP A 102 2.16 -4.98 -10.04
C ASP A 102 3.19 -4.78 -11.16
N GLY A 103 3.16 -3.63 -11.85
CA GLY A 103 4.06 -3.26 -12.94
C GLY A 103 3.92 -4.09 -14.22
N SER A 104 3.10 -5.13 -14.22
CA SER A 104 3.00 -6.14 -15.30
C SER A 104 1.67 -6.03 -16.04
N ASN A 105 0.61 -5.68 -15.33
CA ASN A 105 -0.74 -5.61 -15.85
C ASN A 105 -1.11 -4.18 -16.27
N MET A 106 -1.94 -4.04 -17.31
CA MET A 106 -2.57 -2.77 -17.72
C MET A 106 -3.93 -2.54 -17.07
N CYS A 107 -4.07 -1.44 -16.33
CA CYS A 107 -5.27 -1.00 -15.63
C CYS A 107 -5.97 0.14 -16.39
N ALA A 108 -7.26 0.34 -16.13
CA ALA A 108 -8.02 1.48 -16.63
C ALA A 108 -8.67 2.25 -15.48
N CYS A 109 -8.83 3.55 -15.69
CA CYS A 109 -9.38 4.50 -14.75
C CYS A 109 -10.87 4.75 -15.06
N SER A 110 -11.78 4.51 -14.12
CA SER A 110 -13.20 4.88 -14.27
C SER A 110 -13.52 6.25 -13.70
N ARG A 111 -14.72 6.76 -14.03
CA ARG A 111 -15.25 8.06 -13.58
C ARG A 111 -15.36 8.26 -12.08
N ASN A 112 -15.46 7.19 -11.30
CA ASN A 112 -15.67 7.30 -9.85
C ASN A 112 -14.40 6.99 -9.05
N ASN A 113 -13.24 7.27 -9.65
CA ASN A 113 -11.92 6.94 -9.08
C ASN A 113 -11.76 5.45 -8.74
N ARG A 114 -12.45 4.58 -9.49
CA ARG A 114 -12.35 3.13 -9.38
C ARG A 114 -11.48 2.58 -10.49
N ILE A 115 -10.57 1.68 -10.14
CA ILE A 115 -9.72 1.01 -11.12
C ILE A 115 -10.45 -0.18 -11.72
N LEU A 116 -10.60 -0.13 -13.04
CA LEU A 116 -11.17 -1.18 -13.86
C LEU A 116 -10.03 -2.10 -14.31
N LYS A 117 -9.62 -3.00 -13.41
CA LYS A 117 -8.91 -4.23 -13.74
C LYS A 117 -8.95 -5.19 -12.55
N THR A 118 -9.21 -6.46 -12.81
CA THR A 118 -9.40 -7.50 -11.79
C THR A 118 -8.22 -8.45 -11.61
N ARG A 119 -7.17 -8.35 -12.43
CA ARG A 119 -5.92 -9.11 -12.22
C ARG A 119 -4.87 -8.19 -11.63
N ILE A 120 -4.85 -8.12 -10.30
CA ILE A 120 -3.68 -7.65 -9.56
C ILE A 120 -2.75 -8.85 -9.46
N ALA A 121 -1.47 -8.67 -9.82
CA ALA A 121 -0.32 -9.56 -9.66
C ALA A 121 -0.61 -11.07 -9.65
N ALA A 122 -0.06 -11.83 -10.60
CA ALA A 122 -0.18 -13.31 -10.60
C ALA A 122 0.28 -13.94 -9.26
N TYR A 123 1.22 -13.28 -8.57
CA TYR A 123 1.62 -13.62 -7.21
C TYR A 123 1.66 -12.38 -6.33
N PRO A 124 1.14 -12.42 -5.08
CA PRO A 124 1.17 -11.29 -4.15
C PRO A 124 2.55 -10.67 -3.96
N ARG A 125 3.61 -11.49 -4.01
CA ARG A 125 5.01 -11.04 -3.94
C ARG A 125 5.41 -10.11 -5.10
N ASP A 126 4.80 -10.24 -6.27
CA ASP A 126 5.13 -9.41 -7.44
C ASP A 126 4.67 -7.95 -7.23
N MET A 127 3.80 -7.69 -6.23
CA MET A 127 3.59 -6.32 -5.74
C MET A 127 4.87 -5.74 -5.14
N CYS A 128 5.76 -6.54 -4.56
CA CYS A 128 7.02 -6.05 -3.99
C CYS A 128 8.19 -6.12 -4.95
N PHE A 129 8.24 -7.12 -5.82
CA PHE A 129 9.32 -7.30 -6.78
C PHE A 129 8.98 -6.60 -8.10
N LYS A 130 9.59 -5.44 -8.35
CA LYS A 130 9.51 -4.76 -9.64
C LYS A 130 10.08 -5.71 -10.70
N LYS A 131 9.25 -6.21 -11.63
CA LYS A 131 9.77 -6.80 -12.87
C LYS A 131 10.39 -5.66 -13.67
N THR A 132 11.72 -5.59 -13.63
CA THR A 132 12.55 -4.79 -14.56
C THR A 132 12.30 -5.23 -15.98
#